data_AF-A0A7K8D1Y1-F1
#
_entry.id   AF-A0A7K8D1Y1-F1
#
_cell.length_a   1.000
_cell.length_b   1.000
_cell.length_c   1.000
_cell.angle_alpha   90.00
_cell.angle_beta   90.00
_cell.angle_gamma   90.00
#
_symmetry.space_group_name_H-M   'P 1'
#
loop_
_entity.id
_entity.type
_entity.pdbx_description
1 polymer ?
#
loop_
_entity_poly.entity_id
_entity_poly.type
_entity_poly.pdbx_seq_one_letter_code
_entity_poly.pdbx_strand_id
1 'polypeptide(L)'
;KYTKFSVSYYWINSLDQKTSICSRLENVAIPSGKENKTAALSYDYRIMPLENTSSTGTYYCKVKWNDIQKVGKGVFVLARDTGYINTTYGWEILVALTVLLAVLSITATTLLLWKRKAMSCPKQVLCPRRNQPNILRQRVETQLPSASPPPPPVYD
;
A
#
# COMPACT_ATOMS: atom_id res chain seq x y z
N LYS A 1 4.21 47.09 19.35
CA LYS A 1 4.46 45.95 20.27
C LYS A 1 4.94 44.67 19.56
N TYR A 2 4.52 44.39 18.31
CA TYR A 2 4.80 43.13 17.60
C TYR A 2 5.93 43.20 16.56
N THR A 3 6.66 44.33 16.47
CA THR A 3 7.69 44.54 15.45
C THR A 3 8.96 43.76 15.71
N LYS A 4 9.29 43.53 16.99
CA LYS A 4 10.46 42.79 17.41
C LYS A 4 10.03 41.46 18.02
N PHE A 5 10.52 40.36 17.46
CA PHE A 5 10.21 39.03 17.94
C PHE A 5 11.36 38.07 17.63
N SER A 6 11.47 36.98 18.39
CA SER A 6 12.40 35.91 18.09
C SER A 6 11.67 34.69 17.58
N VAL A 7 12.26 34.02 16.59
CA VAL A 7 11.83 32.72 16.09
C VAL A 7 12.91 31.72 16.45
N SER A 8 12.51 30.63 17.09
CA SER A 8 13.42 29.58 17.55
C SER A 8 12.92 28.23 17.05
N TYR A 9 13.84 27.45 16.50
CA TYR A 9 13.58 26.12 15.96
C TYR A 9 14.31 25.11 16.83
N TYR A 10 13.60 24.05 17.21
CA TYR A 10 14.13 22.96 18.01
C TYR A 10 13.40 21.69 17.63
N TRP A 11 13.95 20.54 18.00
CA TRP A 11 13.26 19.27 17.87
C TRP A 11 13.31 18.51 19.18
N ILE A 12 12.38 17.58 19.34
CA ILE A 12 12.28 16.68 20.50
C ILE A 12 12.37 15.25 19.98
N ASN A 13 13.31 14.48 20.54
CA ASN A 13 13.52 13.08 20.18
C ASN A 13 12.54 12.15 20.92
N SER A 14 12.61 10.84 20.64
CA SER A 14 11.77 9.84 21.31
C SER A 14 12.05 9.67 22.81
N LEU A 15 13.14 10.25 23.32
CA LEU A 15 13.51 10.29 24.73
C LEU A 15 13.10 11.62 25.39
N ASP A 16 12.24 12.40 24.75
CA ASP A 16 11.82 13.76 25.15
C ASP A 16 12.98 14.76 25.32
N GLN A 17 14.14 14.47 24.74
CA GLN A 17 15.28 15.37 24.78
C GLN A 17 15.09 16.46 23.72
N LYS A 18 15.16 17.70 24.18
CA LYS A 18 15.04 18.88 23.34
C LYS A 18 16.41 19.34 22.84
N THR A 19 16.55 19.45 21.52
CA THR A 19 17.76 19.96 20.88
C THR A 19 17.44 21.25 20.13
N SER A 20 18.18 22.31 20.43
CA SER A 20 18.07 23.59 19.71
C SER A 20 18.70 23.46 18.33
N ILE A 21 18.02 24.00 17.31
CA ILE A 21 18.53 24.04 15.94
C ILE A 21 19.09 25.43 15.67
N CYS A 22 18.24 26.45 15.76
CA CYS A 22 18.65 27.84 15.56
C CYS A 22 17.66 28.80 16.24
N SER A 23 18.10 30.03 16.40
CA SER A 23 17.28 31.13 16.91
C SER A 23 17.63 32.40 16.14
N ARG A 24 16.62 33.10 15.65
CA ARG A 24 16.72 34.34 14.88
C ARG A 24 15.92 35.44 15.56
N LEU A 25 16.44 36.66 15.54
CA LEU A 25 15.72 37.86 15.96
C LEU A 25 15.24 38.59 14.72
N GLU A 26 13.95 38.90 14.67
CA GLU A 26 13.33 39.65 13.60
C GLU A 26 12.91 41.02 14.08
N ASN A 27 13.10 42.01 13.20
CA ASN A 27 12.63 43.37 13.43
C ASN A 27 11.98 43.89 12.15
N VAL A 28 10.66 44.02 12.19
CA VAL A 28 9.84 44.36 11.02
C VAL A 28 9.29 45.76 11.19
N ALA A 29 9.43 46.57 10.14
CA ALA A 29 8.74 47.85 10.06
C ALA A 29 7.24 47.58 9.87
N ILE A 30 6.39 48.17 10.72
CA ILE A 30 4.94 48.16 10.45
C ILE A 30 4.75 49.16 9.30
N PRO A 31 4.32 48.72 8.10
CA PRO A 31 3.95 49.67 7.06
C PRO A 31 2.83 50.56 7.59
N SER A 32 2.81 51.84 7.20
CA SER A 32 1.73 52.76 7.61
C SER A 32 0.39 52.13 7.21
N GLY A 33 -0.29 51.55 8.20
CA GLY A 33 -1.43 50.69 7.99
C GLY A 33 -2.70 51.51 7.86
N LYS A 34 -3.61 51.09 6.98
CA LYS A 34 -5.03 51.43 7.13
C LYS A 34 -5.60 50.60 8.28
N GLU A 35 -6.39 51.23 9.15
CA GLU A 35 -7.10 50.53 10.23
C GLU A 35 -7.87 49.31 9.69
N ASN A 36 -8.00 48.26 10.52
CA ASN A 36 -8.72 47.01 10.24
C ASN A 36 -8.11 46.07 9.18
N LYS A 37 -6.79 46.12 8.95
CA LYS A 37 -6.08 45.14 8.11
C LYS A 37 -5.05 44.34 8.88
N THR A 38 -5.01 43.04 8.64
CA THR A 38 -3.98 42.12 9.15
C THR A 38 -2.94 41.85 8.07
N ALA A 39 -1.66 41.96 8.41
CA ALA A 39 -0.57 41.54 7.54
C ALA A 39 -0.12 40.13 7.92
N ALA A 40 0.03 39.26 6.92
CA ALA A 40 0.63 37.94 7.06
C ALA A 40 2.00 37.96 6.37
N LEU A 41 3.05 37.61 7.10
CA LEU A 41 4.41 37.51 6.59
C LEU A 41 4.90 36.08 6.80
N SER A 42 5.57 35.53 5.79
CA SER A 42 6.15 34.20 5.83
C SER A 42 7.63 34.26 6.22
N TYR A 43 8.03 33.40 7.14
CA TYR A 43 9.41 33.30 7.62
C TYR A 43 9.90 31.87 7.39
N ASP A 44 10.50 31.67 6.23
CA ASP A 44 11.03 30.36 5.88
C ASP A 44 12.35 30.11 6.61
N TYR A 45 12.54 28.86 7.00
CA TYR A 45 13.81 28.37 7.51
C TYR A 45 14.05 26.98 6.94
N ARG A 46 15.17 26.83 6.24
CA ARG A 46 15.61 25.54 5.73
C ARG A 46 16.46 24.87 6.79
N ILE A 47 15.95 23.78 7.34
CA ILE A 47 16.75 22.88 8.17
C ILE A 47 17.74 22.19 7.21
N MET A 48 19.02 22.54 7.31
CA MET A 48 20.08 21.75 6.65
C MET A 48 20.09 20.35 7.27
N PRO A 49 20.43 19.30 6.51
CA PRO A 49 20.64 17.98 7.07
C PRO A 49 21.62 18.13 8.23
N LEU A 50 21.16 17.85 9.45
CA LEU A 50 22.08 17.71 10.56
C LEU A 50 22.95 16.51 10.20
N GLU A 51 24.26 16.66 10.27
CA GLU A 51 25.27 15.64 9.95
C GLU A 51 25.00 14.28 10.64
N ASN A 52 24.14 14.26 11.66
CA ASN A 52 23.87 13.08 12.47
C ASN A 52 22.43 12.57 12.29
N THR A 53 22.37 11.25 12.12
CA THR A 53 21.19 10.38 12.02
C THR A 53 20.30 10.41 13.28
N SER A 54 20.82 11.02 14.36
CA SER A 54 20.09 11.29 15.61
C SER A 54 18.92 12.25 15.46
N SER A 55 18.76 12.91 14.31
CA SER A 55 17.78 13.98 14.05
C SER A 55 16.33 13.50 13.86
N THR A 56 16.00 12.27 14.27
CA THR A 56 14.62 11.76 14.21
C THR A 56 13.80 12.29 15.38
N GLY A 57 12.70 12.98 15.08
CA GLY A 57 11.81 13.49 16.12
C GLY A 57 10.81 14.51 15.59
N THR A 58 10.16 15.22 16.52
CA THR A 58 9.20 16.26 16.18
C THR A 58 9.86 17.63 16.23
N TYR A 59 9.83 18.32 15.10
CA TYR A 59 10.40 19.64 14.92
C TYR A 59 9.35 20.70 15.22
N TYR A 60 9.73 21.70 16.01
CA TYR A 60 8.87 22.78 16.43
C TYR A 60 9.45 24.14 16.04
N CYS A 61 8.54 25.05 15.73
CA CYS A 61 8.83 26.48 15.64
C CYS A 61 8.17 27.17 16.83
N LYS A 62 8.95 27.94 17.58
CA LYS A 62 8.49 28.78 18.69
C LYS A 62 8.80 30.23 18.38
N VAL A 63 7.77 31.06 18.46
CA VAL A 63 7.87 32.50 18.27
C VAL A 63 7.59 33.20 19.60
N LYS A 64 8.45 34.15 19.98
CA LYS A 64 8.32 34.95 21.21
C LYS A 64 8.36 36.44 20.87
N TRP A 65 7.38 37.19 21.37
CA TRP A 65 7.35 38.66 21.25
C TRP A 65 6.89 39.25 22.58
N ASN A 66 7.79 39.97 23.25
CA ASN A 66 7.61 40.41 24.63
C ASN A 66 7.21 39.20 25.53
N ASP A 67 6.06 39.29 26.20
CA ASP A 67 5.54 38.27 27.12
C ASP A 67 4.69 37.19 26.45
N ILE A 68 4.44 37.33 25.13
CA ILE A 68 3.61 36.38 24.39
C ILE A 68 4.53 35.37 23.70
N GLN A 69 4.18 34.10 23.86
CA GLN A 69 4.83 32.99 23.19
C GLN A 69 3.78 32.14 22.46
N LYS A 70 4.10 31.73 21.24
CA LYS A 70 3.34 30.72 20.50
C LYS A 70 4.28 29.64 19.99
N VAL A 71 3.79 28.41 19.99
CA VAL A 71 4.49 27.24 19.49
C VAL A 71 3.63 26.63 18.38
N GLY A 72 4.25 26.30 17.26
CA GLY A 72 3.58 25.61 16.16
C GLY A 72 3.21 24.17 16.54
N LYS A 73 2.32 23.56 15.76
CA LYS A 73 1.87 22.16 15.98
C LYS A 73 3.01 21.15 15.91
N GLY A 74 4.08 21.50 15.20
CA GLY A 74 5.24 20.65 14.97
C GLY A 74 5.07 19.74 13.76
N VAL A 75 6.19 19.19 13.30
CA VAL A 75 6.25 18.25 12.17
C VAL A 75 7.17 17.11 12.56
N PHE A 76 6.69 15.87 12.46
CA PHE A 76 7.52 14.70 12.68
C PHE A 76 8.41 14.45 11.47
N VAL A 77 9.71 14.28 11.72
CA VAL A 77 10.72 13.99 10.70
C VAL A 77 11.41 12.69 11.09
N LEU A 78 11.42 11.75 10.16
CA LEU A 78 12.14 10.49 10.28
C LEU A 78 13.46 10.61 9.50
N ALA A 79 14.58 10.76 10.22
CA ALA A 79 15.90 10.74 9.62
C ALA A 79 16.33 9.29 9.34
N ARG A 80 16.81 9.02 8.13
CA ARG A 80 17.31 7.70 7.71
C ARG A 80 18.65 7.87 7.00
N ASP A 81 19.61 7.04 7.38
CA ASP A 81 20.98 7.04 6.85
C ASP A 81 20.99 6.73 5.34
N THR A 82 20.08 5.87 4.91
CA THR A 82 19.98 5.37 3.53
C THR A 82 18.99 6.15 2.66
N GLY A 83 18.44 7.26 3.16
CA GLY A 83 17.42 8.05 2.47
C GLY A 83 16.06 7.35 2.37
N TYR A 84 15.15 7.91 1.56
CA TYR A 84 13.84 7.32 1.32
C TYR A 84 13.91 6.31 0.16
N ILE A 85 13.82 5.01 0.48
CA ILE A 85 13.61 3.96 -0.52
C ILE A 85 12.10 3.78 -0.65
N ASN A 86 11.57 4.08 -1.83
CA ASN A 86 10.15 3.85 -2.10
C ASN A 86 9.89 2.33 -2.14
N THR A 87 9.03 1.86 -1.24
CA THR A 87 8.73 0.43 -1.09
C THR A 87 7.84 -0.12 -2.21
N THR A 88 7.26 0.75 -3.05
CA THR A 88 6.40 0.34 -4.17
C THR A 88 7.09 -0.63 -5.13
N TYR A 89 8.41 -0.50 -5.32
CA TYR A 89 9.19 -1.35 -6.22
C TYR A 89 9.14 -2.84 -5.83
N GLY A 90 9.08 -3.15 -4.53
CA GLY A 90 9.00 -4.54 -4.07
C GLY A 90 7.68 -5.21 -4.45
N TRP A 91 6.57 -4.46 -4.39
CA TRP A 91 5.25 -4.97 -4.75
C TRP A 91 5.14 -5.26 -6.25
N GLU A 92 5.63 -4.35 -7.09
CA GLU A 92 5.63 -4.51 -8.55
C GLU A 92 6.43 -5.74 -8.99
N ILE A 93 7.61 -5.96 -8.39
CA ILE A 93 8.43 -7.16 -8.68
C ILE A 93 7.69 -8.45 -8.32
N LEU A 94 7.06 -8.51 -7.14
CA LEU A 94 6.34 -9.71 -6.70
C LEU A 94 5.16 -10.03 -7.62
N VAL A 95 4.42 -9.01 -8.05
CA VAL A 95 3.33 -9.15 -9.01
C VAL A 95 3.86 -9.63 -10.36
N ALA A 96 4.91 -9.01 -10.89
CA ALA A 96 5.52 -9.40 -12.17
C ALA A 96 6.03 -10.85 -12.15
N LEU A 97 6.70 -11.25 -11.06
CA LEU A 97 7.20 -12.61 -10.88
C LEU A 97 6.05 -13.63 -10.83
N THR A 98 4.97 -13.30 -10.13
CA THR A 98 3.81 -14.19 -10.01
C THR A 98 3.10 -14.37 -11.35
N VAL A 99 2.92 -13.29 -12.12
CA VAL A 99 2.35 -13.35 -13.47
C VAL A 99 3.23 -14.20 -14.39
N LEU A 100 4.56 -14.00 -14.35
CA LEU A 100 5.50 -14.78 -15.14
C LEU A 100 5.41 -16.27 -14.80
N LEU A 101 5.42 -16.62 -13.51
CA LEU A 101 5.32 -18.00 -13.05
C LEU A 101 3.97 -18.64 -13.43
N ALA A 102 2.87 -17.89 -13.38
CA ALA A 102 1.56 -18.37 -13.79
C ALA A 102 1.53 -18.70 -15.29
N VAL A 103 2.04 -17.80 -16.14
CA VAL A 103 2.11 -18.02 -17.59
C VAL A 103 2.97 -19.23 -17.92
N LEU A 104 4.14 -19.37 -17.29
CA LEU A 104 5.02 -20.53 -17.48
C LEU A 104 4.35 -21.84 -17.05
N SER A 105 3.63 -21.82 -15.92
CA SER A 105 2.92 -23.01 -15.40
C SER A 105 1.80 -23.46 -16.32
N ILE A 106 0.99 -22.52 -16.82
CA ILE A 106 -0.07 -22.81 -17.79
C ILE A 106 0.57 -23.39 -19.05
N THR A 107 1.55 -22.70 -19.62
CA THR A 107 2.21 -23.10 -20.88
C THR A 107 2.82 -24.51 -20.78
N ALA A 108 3.54 -24.79 -19.69
CA ALA A 108 4.11 -26.11 -19.43
C ALA A 108 3.03 -27.19 -19.33
N THR A 109 1.92 -26.90 -18.64
CA THR A 109 0.79 -27.84 -18.50
C THR A 109 0.13 -28.15 -19.85
N THR A 110 -0.09 -27.13 -20.69
CA THR A 110 -0.68 -27.31 -22.03
C THR A 110 0.23 -28.14 -22.94
N LEU A 111 1.55 -27.87 -22.93
CA LEU A 111 2.56 -28.63 -23.68
C LEU A 111 2.60 -30.10 -23.24
N LEU A 112 2.58 -30.37 -21.93
CA LEU A 112 2.57 -31.73 -21.40
C LEU A 112 1.31 -32.51 -21.80
N LEU A 113 0.13 -31.88 -21.70
CA LEU A 113 -1.13 -32.50 -22.13
C LEU A 113 -1.17 -32.75 -23.64
N TRP A 114 -0.64 -31.83 -24.43
CA TRP A 114 -0.57 -31.99 -25.88
C TRP A 114 0.37 -33.12 -26.27
N LYS A 115 1.56 -33.20 -25.66
CA LYS A 115 2.49 -34.33 -25.85
C LYS A 115 1.86 -35.67 -25.43
N ARG A 116 1.11 -35.70 -24.32
CA ARG A 116 0.41 -36.92 -23.86
C ARG A 116 -0.67 -37.37 -24.84
N LYS A 117 -1.45 -36.44 -25.41
CA LYS A 117 -2.44 -36.75 -26.47
C LYS A 117 -1.78 -37.20 -27.78
N ALA A 118 -0.70 -36.54 -28.21
CA ALA A 118 0.03 -36.92 -29.42
C ALA A 118 0.71 -38.29 -29.31
N MET A 119 1.22 -38.65 -28.13
CA MET A 119 1.86 -39.93 -27.86
C MET A 119 0.85 -41.06 -27.54
N SER A 120 -0.42 -40.71 -27.25
CA SER A 120 -1.52 -41.66 -27.02
C SER A 120 -2.49 -41.80 -28.20
N CYS A 121 -2.06 -41.54 -29.45
CA CYS A 121 -2.79 -42.10 -30.59
C CYS A 121 -2.78 -43.64 -30.45
N PRO A 122 -3.92 -44.30 -30.16
CA PRO A 122 -3.97 -45.73 -30.23
C PRO A 122 -3.89 -46.09 -31.70
N LYS A 123 -3.06 -47.08 -32.05
CA LYS A 123 -3.19 -47.80 -33.32
C LYS A 123 -4.69 -48.10 -33.53
N GLN A 124 -5.31 -47.50 -34.54
CA GLN A 124 -6.54 -48.05 -35.11
C GLN A 124 -6.16 -49.41 -35.71
N VAL A 125 -6.26 -50.47 -34.89
CA VAL A 125 -6.28 -51.83 -35.42
C VAL A 125 -7.72 -52.11 -35.81
N LEU A 126 -7.94 -52.08 -37.11
CA LEU A 126 -9.12 -52.59 -37.78
C LEU A 126 -9.28 -54.08 -37.41
N CYS A 127 -10.21 -54.42 -36.51
CA CYS A 127 -10.58 -55.82 -36.27
C CYS A 127 -11.83 -56.16 -37.09
N PRO A 128 -11.79 -57.22 -37.92
CA PRO A 128 -12.90 -57.56 -38.79
C PRO A 128 -14.06 -58.22 -38.03
N ARG A 129 -15.25 -57.75 -38.37
CA ARG A 129 -16.59 -58.34 -38.23
C ARG A 129 -16.61 -59.88 -38.06
N ARG A 130 -17.22 -60.37 -36.96
CA ARG A 130 -17.85 -61.70 -36.92
C ARG A 130 -19.11 -61.69 -36.03
N ASN A 131 -20.26 -61.78 -36.73
CA ASN A 131 -21.61 -62.21 -36.33
C ASN A 131 -21.60 -63.30 -35.22
N GLN A 132 -22.53 -63.47 -34.26
CA GLN A 132 -24.00 -63.31 -34.19
C GLN A 132 -24.47 -63.82 -32.77
N PRO A 133 -25.77 -64.03 -32.42
CA PRO A 133 -26.93 -63.14 -32.28
C PRO A 133 -27.62 -63.19 -30.87
N ASN A 134 -28.50 -62.20 -30.61
CA ASN A 134 -29.72 -62.22 -29.78
C ASN A 134 -29.72 -62.79 -28.34
N ILE A 135 -29.77 -61.90 -27.34
CA ILE A 135 -30.64 -62.10 -26.16
C ILE A 135 -31.34 -60.77 -25.81
N LEU A 136 -32.65 -60.79 -26.04
CA LEU A 136 -33.73 -60.08 -25.37
C LEU A 136 -33.63 -58.57 -25.15
N ARG A 137 -34.30 -57.84 -26.05
CA ARG A 137 -34.89 -56.52 -25.82
C ARG A 137 -35.75 -56.57 -24.55
N GLN A 138 -35.33 -55.88 -23.48
CA GLN A 138 -36.27 -55.34 -22.50
C GLN A 138 -36.07 -53.83 -22.45
N ARG A 139 -36.90 -53.15 -23.25
CA ARG A 139 -37.21 -51.74 -23.08
C ARG A 139 -37.93 -51.65 -21.73
N VAL A 140 -37.28 -51.10 -20.71
CA VAL A 140 -37.99 -50.55 -19.55
C VAL A 140 -37.74 -49.05 -19.57
N GLU A 141 -38.87 -48.37 -19.70
CA GLU A 141 -39.08 -46.94 -19.74
C GLU A 141 -38.37 -46.22 -18.59
N THR A 142 -37.88 -45.03 -18.89
CA THR A 142 -37.31 -44.05 -17.96
C THR A 142 -38.27 -43.75 -16.80
N GLN A 143 -37.85 -43.98 -15.55
CA GLN A 143 -38.38 -43.27 -14.39
C GLN A 143 -37.23 -42.58 -13.64
N LEU A 144 -37.33 -41.25 -13.57
CA LEU A 144 -36.57 -40.41 -12.65
C LEU A 144 -37.11 -40.64 -11.22
N PRO A 145 -36.25 -40.79 -10.19
CA PRO A 145 -36.70 -40.67 -8.82
C PRO A 145 -37.13 -39.21 -8.54
N SER A 146 -38.42 -39.04 -8.24
CA SER A 146 -39.00 -37.80 -7.73
C SER A 146 -38.39 -37.47 -6.36
N ALA A 147 -37.79 -36.29 -6.23
CA ALA A 147 -37.28 -35.79 -4.96
C ALA A 147 -38.44 -35.49 -4.00
N SER A 148 -38.38 -36.01 -2.77
CA SER A 148 -39.26 -35.64 -1.68
C SER A 148 -38.94 -34.23 -1.18
N PRO A 149 -39.95 -33.39 -0.85
CA PRO A 149 -39.68 -32.07 -0.28
C PRO A 149 -39.13 -32.18 1.16
N PRO A 150 -38.27 -31.25 1.61
CA PRO A 150 -37.73 -31.24 2.96
C PRO A 150 -38.81 -30.92 4.01
N PRO A 151 -38.71 -31.45 5.24
CA PRO A 151 -39.65 -31.14 6.32
C PRO A 151 -39.48 -29.68 6.80
N PRO A 152 -40.56 -29.03 7.26
CA PRO A 152 -40.52 -27.64 7.72
C PRO A 152 -39.76 -27.48 9.06
N PRO A 153 -39.18 -26.29 9.32
CA PRO A 153 -38.39 -26.04 10.52
C PRO A 153 -39.27 -25.99 11.77
N VAL A 154 -38.81 -26.67 12.83
CA VAL A 154 -39.34 -26.55 14.19
C VAL A 154 -38.68 -25.33 14.83
N TYR A 155 -39.50 -24.42 15.34
CA TYR A 155 -39.06 -23.30 16.17
C TYR A 155 -39.35 -23.64 17.63
N ASP A 156 -38.32 -23.56 18.48
CA ASP A 156 -38.43 -23.36 19.93
C ASP A 156 -38.08 -21.89 20.25
#